data_AF-A0A7C9HPT5-F1
#
_entry.id   AF-A0A7C9HPT5-F1
#
_cell.length_a   1.000
_cell.length_b   1.000
_cell.length_c   1.000
_cell.angle_alpha   90.00
_cell.angle_beta   90.00
_cell.angle_gamma   90.00
#
_symmetry.space_group_name_H-M   'P 1'
#
loop_
_entity.id
_entity.type
_entity.pdbx_description
1 polymer ?
#
loop_
_entity_poly.entity_id
_entity_poly.type
_entity_poly.pdbx_seq_one_letter_code
_entity_poly.pdbx_strand_id
1 'polypeptide(L)'
;MGTGPDWEAALAASRALQAKGGTREDVLFFLRRAGFGKVESIKALHQLEGLPIAKGKEAVHLSAVWSDRYRADEAFHDELEAALKQLGEQE
;
A
#
# COMPACT_ATOMS: atom_id res chain seq x y z
N MET A 1 -6.28 25.92 1.55
CA MET A 1 -4.93 25.36 1.67
C MET A 1 -5.06 24.05 2.42
N GLY A 2 -5.03 22.92 1.71
CA GLY A 2 -5.22 21.62 2.35
C GLY A 2 -3.98 21.24 3.15
N THR A 3 -4.08 21.22 4.48
CA THR A 3 -3.09 20.52 5.29
C THR A 3 -3.27 19.04 5.00
N GLY A 4 -2.36 18.47 4.23
CA GLY A 4 -2.29 17.02 4.05
C GLY A 4 -2.19 16.30 5.40
N PRO A 5 -2.47 14.99 5.45
CA PRO A 5 -2.38 14.23 6.69
C PRO A 5 -0.95 14.30 7.28
N ASP A 6 -0.85 14.50 8.59
CA ASP A 6 0.42 14.63 9.32
C ASP A 6 1.14 13.29 9.40
N TRP A 7 2.21 13.16 8.61
CA TRP A 7 3.02 11.95 8.49
C TRP A 7 3.70 11.56 9.81
N GLU A 8 4.26 12.53 10.53
CA GLU A 8 5.01 12.25 11.77
C GLU A 8 4.06 11.76 12.87
N ALA A 9 2.90 12.40 12.99
CA ALA A 9 1.87 11.96 13.92
C ALA A 9 1.35 10.55 13.59
N ALA A 10 1.15 10.26 12.30
CA ALA A 10 0.69 8.94 11.86
C ALA A 10 1.74 7.84 12.09
N LEU A 11 3.02 8.14 11.87
CA LEU A 11 4.12 7.21 12.12
C LEU A 11 4.27 6.93 13.62
N ALA A 12 4.18 7.96 14.46
CA ALA A 12 4.21 7.82 15.91
C ALA A 12 3.03 6.96 16.42
N ALA A 13 1.83 7.19 15.90
CA ALA A 13 0.65 6.38 16.22
C ALA A 13 0.81 4.91 15.78
N SER A 14 1.37 4.68 14.59
CA SER A 14 1.66 3.33 14.07
C SER A 14 2.67 2.59 14.95
N ARG A 15 3.71 3.28 15.43
CA ARG A 15 4.67 2.73 16.39
C ARG A 15 4.01 2.36 17.72
N ALA A 16 3.14 3.22 18.23
CA ALA A 16 2.40 2.95 19.45
C ALA A 16 1.43 1.77 19.29
N LEU A 17 0.84 1.60 18.10
CA LEU A 17 -0.02 0.47 17.77
C LEU A 17 0.76 -0.86 17.81
N GLN A 18 1.95 -0.91 17.19
CA GLN A 18 2.82 -2.08 17.25
C GLN A 18 3.29 -2.39 18.69
N ALA A 19 3.64 -1.37 19.46
CA ALA A 19 4.05 -1.54 20.87
C ALA A 19 2.94 -2.16 21.74
N LYS A 20 1.66 -2.02 21.34
CA LYS A 20 0.50 -2.63 21.99
C LYS A 20 0.17 -4.03 21.46
N GLY A 21 1.00 -4.59 20.59
CA GLY A 21 0.78 -5.90 19.95
C GLY A 21 -0.03 -5.82 18.65
N GLY A 22 -0.25 -4.63 18.10
CA GLY A 22 -0.89 -4.45 16.80
C GLY A 22 -0.05 -5.09 15.68
N THR A 23 -0.74 -5.72 14.74
CA THR A 23 -0.12 -6.41 13.60
C THR A 23 0.26 -5.43 12.50
N ARG A 24 1.01 -5.92 11.51
CA ARG A 24 1.27 -5.18 10.28
C ARG A 24 -0.02 -4.72 9.60
N GLU A 25 -1.04 -5.56 9.59
CA GLU A 25 -2.31 -5.19 8.94
C GLU A 25 -3.05 -4.09 9.67
N ASP A 26 -2.97 -4.05 11.00
CA ASP A 26 -3.55 -2.95 11.77
C ASP A 26 -2.86 -1.62 11.43
N VAL A 27 -1.54 -1.64 11.22
CA VAL A 27 -0.76 -0.47 10.79
C VAL A 27 -1.17 -0.03 9.38
N LEU A 28 -1.26 -0.96 8.43
CA LEU A 28 -1.67 -0.64 7.06
C LEU A 28 -3.10 -0.09 7.02
N PHE A 29 -4.01 -0.70 7.78
CA PHE A 29 -5.39 -0.25 7.89
C PHE A 29 -5.48 1.15 8.48
N PHE A 30 -4.72 1.42 9.55
CA PHE A 30 -4.64 2.73 10.18
C PHE A 30 -4.16 3.81 9.18
N LEU A 31 -3.04 3.56 8.49
CA LEU A 31 -2.48 4.50 7.52
C LEU A 31 -3.47 4.80 6.39
N ARG A 32 -4.12 3.76 5.86
CA ARG A 32 -5.14 3.92 4.83
C ARG A 32 -6.31 4.77 5.32
N ARG A 33 -6.82 4.51 6.53
CA ARG A 33 -7.92 5.28 7.13
C ARG A 33 -7.52 6.73 7.41
N ALA A 34 -6.25 6.99 7.67
CA ALA A 34 -5.70 8.34 7.84
C ALA A 34 -5.43 9.05 6.48
N GLY A 35 -5.73 8.42 5.36
CA GLY A 35 -5.63 9.02 4.02
C GLY A 35 -4.29 8.81 3.32
N PHE A 36 -3.40 7.96 3.86
CA PHE A 36 -2.12 7.64 3.26
C PHE A 36 -2.21 6.55 2.19
N GLY A 37 -1.29 6.59 1.22
CA GLY A 37 -1.24 5.67 0.09
C GLY A 37 -0.36 4.43 0.32
N LYS A 38 -0.22 3.63 -0.74
CA LYS A 38 0.70 2.47 -0.77
C LYS A 38 2.15 2.90 -0.55
N VAL A 39 2.56 4.06 -1.07
CA VAL A 39 3.94 4.58 -0.93
C VAL A 39 4.26 4.87 0.53
N GLU A 40 3.40 5.61 1.23
CA GLU A 40 3.56 5.91 2.65
C GLU A 40 3.47 4.65 3.51
N SER A 41 2.62 3.70 3.12
CA SER A 41 2.57 2.38 3.75
C SER A 41 3.92 1.64 3.66
N ILE A 42 4.55 1.61 2.48
CA ILE A 42 5.87 0.98 2.28
C ILE A 42 6.93 1.71 3.12
N LYS A 43 6.91 3.04 3.15
CA LYS A 43 7.82 3.85 3.98
C LYS A 43 7.64 3.55 5.46
N ALA A 44 6.41 3.40 5.94
CA ALA A 44 6.12 3.04 7.32
C ALA A 44 6.71 1.67 7.67
N LEU A 45 6.50 0.65 6.82
CA LEU A 45 7.07 -0.68 7.04
C LEU A 45 8.60 -0.67 7.08
N HIS A 46 9.24 0.11 6.22
CA HIS A 46 10.69 0.28 6.24
C HIS A 46 11.17 0.92 7.55
N GLN A 47 10.51 1.97 8.02
CA GLN A 47 10.92 2.72 9.21
C GLN A 47 10.56 2.05 10.55
N LEU A 48 9.49 1.26 10.56
CA LEU A 48 9.00 0.59 11.77
C LEU A 48 9.62 -0.79 11.95
N GLU A 49 9.74 -1.56 10.86
CA GLU A 49 10.17 -2.97 10.91
C GLU A 49 11.55 -3.19 10.29
N GLY A 50 12.18 -2.16 9.71
CA GLY A 50 13.46 -2.30 9.00
C GLY A 50 13.36 -3.08 7.68
N LEU A 51 12.15 -3.28 7.16
CA LEU A 51 11.92 -4.03 5.93
C LEU A 51 12.60 -3.35 4.74
N PRO A 52 13.34 -4.08 3.89
CA PRO A 52 13.79 -3.55 2.61
C PRO A 52 12.60 -3.05 1.77
N ILE A 53 12.77 -1.97 1.01
CA ILE A 53 11.68 -1.36 0.22
C ILE A 53 10.99 -2.38 -0.69
N ALA A 54 11.75 -3.30 -1.32
CA ALA A 54 11.19 -4.36 -2.14
C ALA A 54 10.25 -5.29 -1.36
N LYS A 55 10.65 -5.68 -0.14
CA LYS A 55 9.82 -6.51 0.76
C LYS A 55 8.65 -5.73 1.35
N GLY A 56 8.81 -4.43 1.60
CA GLY A 56 7.70 -3.54 1.97
C GLY A 56 6.66 -3.46 0.85
N LYS A 57 7.08 -3.32 -0.41
CA LYS A 57 6.19 -3.34 -1.58
C LYS A 57 5.41 -4.65 -1.66
N GLU A 58 6.10 -5.78 -1.58
CA GLU A 58 5.48 -7.12 -1.58
C GLU A 58 4.44 -7.26 -0.46
N ALA A 59 4.80 -6.87 0.77
CA ALA A 59 3.90 -6.94 1.92
C ALA A 59 2.65 -6.06 1.77
N VAL A 60 2.80 -4.81 1.28
CA VAL A 60 1.66 -3.92 1.03
C VAL A 60 0.78 -4.44 -0.10
N HIS A 61 1.39 -4.95 -1.17
CA HIS A 61 0.66 -5.45 -2.33
C HIS A 61 -0.18 -6.70 -2.00
N LEU A 62 0.36 -7.60 -1.18
CA LEU A 62 -0.32 -8.81 -0.73
C LEU A 62 -1.27 -8.59 0.46
N SER A 63 -1.30 -7.38 1.02
CA SER A 63 -2.12 -7.09 2.20
C SER A 63 -3.62 -7.14 1.89
N ALA A 64 -4.40 -7.63 2.85
CA ALA A 64 -5.85 -7.58 2.75
C ALA A 64 -6.34 -6.13 2.70
N VAL A 65 -5.64 -5.21 3.38
CA VAL A 65 -5.95 -3.78 3.43
C VAL A 65 -5.87 -3.12 2.06
N TRP A 66 -5.04 -3.60 1.15
CA TRP A 66 -4.92 -3.05 -0.19
C TRP A 66 -5.47 -3.99 -1.27
N SER A 67 -6.14 -5.08 -0.87
CA SER A 67 -6.65 -6.13 -1.75
C SER A 67 -7.85 -5.71 -2.62
N ASP A 68 -8.66 -4.76 -2.16
CA ASP A 68 -9.76 -4.18 -2.94
C ASP A 68 -9.22 -3.36 -4.13
N ARG A 69 -8.12 -2.63 -3.90
CA ARG A 69 -7.39 -1.91 -4.94
C ARG A 69 -6.55 -2.86 -5.78
N TYR A 70 -6.02 -3.94 -5.20
CA TYR A 70 -5.34 -5.01 -5.95
C TYR A 70 -6.26 -5.64 -6.99
N ARG A 71 -7.53 -5.95 -6.67
CA ARG A 71 -8.48 -6.47 -7.66
C ARG A 71 -8.76 -5.49 -8.80
N ALA A 72 -8.85 -4.19 -8.52
CA ALA A 72 -9.01 -3.17 -9.54
C ALA A 72 -7.73 -2.95 -10.36
N ASP A 73 -6.55 -2.99 -9.73
CA ASP A 73 -5.24 -2.85 -10.37
C ASP A 73 -4.94 -4.08 -11.27
N GLU A 74 -5.28 -5.30 -10.85
CA GLU A 74 -5.14 -6.53 -11.66
C GLU A 74 -6.13 -6.54 -12.83
N ALA A 75 -7.40 -6.19 -12.61
CA ALA A 75 -8.37 -6.08 -13.70
C ALA A 75 -7.93 -5.06 -14.75
N PHE A 76 -7.34 -3.94 -14.31
CA PHE A 76 -6.77 -2.94 -15.20
C PHE A 76 -5.54 -3.47 -15.97
N HIS A 77 -4.67 -4.25 -15.33
CA HIS A 77 -3.54 -4.89 -16.00
C HIS A 77 -3.98 -5.93 -17.03
N ASP A 78 -4.97 -6.77 -16.70
CA ASP A 78 -5.54 -7.76 -17.61
C ASP A 78 -6.18 -7.10 -18.84
N GLU A 79 -6.92 -6.01 -18.64
CA GLU A 79 -7.50 -5.21 -19.73
C GLU A 79 -6.43 -4.59 -20.63
N LEU A 80 -5.35 -4.07 -20.03
CA LEU A 80 -4.23 -3.48 -20.77
C LEU A 80 -3.48 -4.53 -21.60
N GLU A 81 -3.25 -5.73 -21.04
CA GLU A 81 -2.60 -6.83 -21.75
C GLU A 81 -3.47 -7.35 -22.91
N ALA A 82 -4.78 -7.45 -22.71
CA ALA A 82 -5.73 -7.84 -23.74
C ALA A 82 -5.77 -6.82 -24.90
N ALA A 83 -5.77 -5.52 -24.58
CA ALA A 83 -5.74 -4.46 -25.60
C ALA A 83 -4.44 -4.47 -26.41
N LEU A 84 -3.30 -4.70 -25.75
CA LEU A 84 -1.99 -4.83 -26.42
C LEU A 84 -1.92 -6.05 -27.34
N LYS A 85 -2.50 -7.19 -26.95
CA LYS A 85 -2.61 -8.39 -27.80
C LYS A 85 -3.46 -8.12 -29.04
N GLN A 86 -4.63 -7.50 -28.89
CA GLN A 86 -5.47 -7.14 -30.03
C GLN A 86 -4.80 -6.17 -31.00
N LEU A 87 -3.99 -5.24 -30.49
CA LEU A 87 -3.26 -4.29 -31.35
C LEU A 87 -2.12 -4.96 -32.14
N GLY A 88 -1.48 -5.97 -31.56
CA GLY A 88 -0.40 -6.74 -32.21
C GLY A 88 -0.87 -7.81 -33.20
N GLU A 89 -2.14 -8.21 -33.17
CA GLU A 89 -2.74 -9.16 -34.12
C GLU A 89 -3.30 -8.48 -35.39
N GLN A 90 -3.19 -7.14 -35.51
CA GLN A 90 -3.64 -6.38 -36.68
C GLN A 90 -2.52 -5.99 -37.66
N GLU A 91 -1.34 -6.60 -37.58
CA GLU A 91 -0.25 -6.53 -38.59
C GLU A 91 -0.15 -7.82 -39.40
#